data_AF-A0A3C0ZUZ6-F1
#
_entry.id   AF-A0A3C0ZUZ6-F1
#
_cell.length_a   1.000
_cell.length_b   1.000
_cell.length_c   1.000
_cell.angle_alpha   90.00
_cell.angle_beta   90.00
_cell.angle_gamma   90.00
#
_symmetry.space_group_name_H-M   'P 1'
#
loop_
_entity.id
_entity.type
_entity.pdbx_description
1 polymer ?
#
loop_
_entity_poly.entity_id
_entity_poly.type
_entity_poly.pdbx_seq_one_letter_code
_entity_poly.pdbx_strand_id
1 'polypeptide(L)'
;MRKGTPEQVALKREEIVDACEQLYQTMSFREITLKEISKITSFSRPTIYNYFETKEEIFLALFKREYDRWNEALTAILEGNGWLTKAQLA
;
A
#
# COMPACT_ATOMS: atom_id res chain seq x y z
N MET A 1 11.69 -22.26 -1.53
CA MET A 1 10.97 -21.65 -2.67
C MET A 1 11.86 -20.56 -3.27
N ARG A 2 12.23 -20.62 -4.55
CA ARG A 2 13.02 -19.53 -5.18
C ARG A 2 12.14 -18.28 -5.27
N LYS A 3 12.54 -17.18 -4.63
CA LYS A 3 11.93 -15.87 -4.87
C LYS A 3 12.19 -15.54 -6.35
N GLY A 4 11.17 -15.03 -7.05
CA GLY A 4 11.26 -14.64 -8.46
C GLY A 4 12.24 -13.50 -8.67
N THR A 5 12.26 -12.91 -9.86
CA THR A 5 13.03 -11.67 -10.09
C THR A 5 12.60 -10.58 -9.10
N PRO A 6 13.45 -9.57 -8.82
CA PRO A 6 13.09 -8.46 -7.93
C PRO A 6 11.74 -7.81 -8.31
N GLU A 7 11.48 -7.65 -9.60
CA GLU A 7 10.22 -7.13 -10.14
C GLU A 7 9.03 -8.05 -9.82
N GLN A 8 9.18 -9.37 -9.99
CA GLN A 8 8.15 -10.33 -9.61
C GLN A 8 7.88 -10.32 -8.11
N VAL A 9 8.90 -10.10 -7.28
CA VAL A 9 8.72 -9.98 -5.82
C VAL A 9 7.98 -8.68 -5.48
N ALA A 10 8.30 -7.57 -6.15
CA ALA A 10 7.63 -6.29 -5.97
C ALA A 10 6.15 -6.36 -6.36
N LEU A 11 5.81 -6.92 -7.52
CA LEU A 11 4.43 -7.11 -7.96
C LEU A 11 3.60 -7.93 -6.96
N LYS A 12 4.18 -8.99 -6.40
CA LYS A 12 3.50 -9.82 -5.39
C LYS A 12 3.35 -9.10 -4.05
N ARG A 13 4.30 -8.22 -3.69
CA ARG A 13 4.15 -7.37 -2.51
C ARG A 13 3.02 -6.36 -2.71
N GLU A 14 2.92 -5.73 -3.89
CA GLU A 14 1.82 -4.81 -4.21
C GLU A 14 0.46 -5.50 -4.14
N GLU A 15 0.30 -6.71 -4.67
CA GLU A 15 -0.97 -7.46 -4.57
C GLU A 15 -1.45 -7.63 -3.12
N ILE A 16 -0.51 -7.88 -2.19
CA ILE A 16 -0.82 -8.01 -0.75
C ILE A 16 -1.19 -6.65 -0.15
N VAL A 17 -0.53 -5.57 -0.57
CA VAL A 17 -0.83 -4.20 -0.13
C VAL A 17 -2.18 -3.74 -0.64
N ASP A 18 -2.53 -4.02 -1.91
CA ASP A 18 -3.83 -3.74 -2.51
C ASP A 18 -4.97 -4.46 -1.78
N ALA A 19 -4.77 -5.72 -1.42
CA ALA A 19 -5.73 -6.46 -0.62
C ALA A 19 -5.93 -5.84 0.78
N CYS A 20 -4.86 -5.34 1.40
CA CYS A 20 -4.95 -4.62 2.66
C CYS A 20 -5.75 -3.32 2.52
N GLU A 21 -5.45 -2.52 1.49
CA GLU A 21 -6.17 -1.29 1.16
C GLU A 21 -7.68 -1.53 0.98
N GLN A 22 -8.07 -2.58 0.25
CA GLN A 22 -9.47 -2.95 0.05
C GLN A 22 -10.17 -3.28 1.37
N LEU A 23 -9.52 -4.04 2.26
CA LEU A 23 -10.08 -4.34 3.58
C LEU A 23 -10.25 -3.06 4.41
N TYR A 24 -9.27 -2.16 4.37
CA TYR A 24 -9.33 -0.90 5.11
C TYR A 24 -10.54 -0.02 4.78
N GLN A 25 -11.15 -0.17 3.59
CA GLN A 25 -12.38 0.54 3.23
C GLN A 25 -13.61 0.08 4.03
N THR A 26 -13.56 -1.11 4.64
CA THR A 26 -14.73 -1.76 5.26
C THR A 26 -14.50 -2.27 6.68
N MET A 27 -13.25 -2.37 7.13
CA MET A 27 -12.91 -2.84 8.48
C MET A 27 -11.77 -2.04 9.10
N SER A 28 -11.73 -2.01 10.44
CA SER A 28 -10.65 -1.34 11.16
C SER A 28 -9.34 -2.14 11.10
N PHE A 29 -8.19 -1.46 11.20
CA PHE A 29 -6.88 -2.11 11.26
C PHE A 29 -6.75 -3.22 12.31
N ARG A 30 -7.46 -3.05 13.43
CA ARG A 30 -7.43 -4.02 14.54
C ARG A 30 -8.09 -5.34 14.15
N GLU A 31 -9.07 -5.30 13.25
CA GLU A 31 -9.83 -6.45 12.78
C GLU A 31 -9.19 -7.11 11.56
N ILE A 32 -8.41 -6.35 10.78
CA ILE A 32 -7.64 -6.89 9.65
C ILE A 32 -6.64 -7.93 10.15
N THR A 33 -6.67 -9.12 9.55
CA THR A 33 -5.71 -10.19 9.80
C THR A 33 -5.13 -10.71 8.49
N LEU A 34 -3.98 -11.39 8.54
CA LEU A 34 -3.41 -12.06 7.38
C LEU A 34 -4.35 -13.13 6.79
N LYS A 35 -5.30 -13.65 7.58
CA LYS A 35 -6.34 -14.55 7.08
C LYS A 35 -7.32 -13.80 6.18
N GLU A 36 -7.78 -12.61 6.58
CA GLU A 36 -8.67 -11.80 5.75
C GLU A 36 -7.96 -11.33 4.47
N ILE A 37 -6.70 -10.91 4.57
CA ILE A 37 -5.88 -10.54 3.40
C ILE A 37 -5.78 -11.72 2.41
N SER A 38 -5.53 -12.94 2.92
CA SER A 38 -5.44 -14.13 2.06
C SER A 38 -6.73 -14.49 1.30
N LYS A 39 -7.89 -13.98 1.73
CA LYS A 39 -9.15 -14.18 1.01
C LYS A 39 -9.29 -13.29 -0.22
N ILE A 40 -8.56 -12.17 -0.27
CA ILE A 40 -8.60 -11.21 -1.38
C ILE A 40 -7.44 -11.44 -2.35
N THR A 41 -6.28 -11.85 -1.84
CA THR A 41 -5.11 -12.16 -2.69
C THR A 41 -5.21 -13.54 -3.33
N SER A 42 -4.40 -13.79 -4.35
CA SER A 42 -4.13 -15.13 -4.89
C SER A 42 -3.28 -16.02 -3.95
N PHE A 43 -2.84 -15.50 -2.80
CA PHE A 43 -1.92 -16.16 -1.89
C PHE A 43 -2.60 -16.74 -0.64
N SER A 44 -2.16 -17.94 -0.26
CA SER A 44 -2.49 -18.50 1.06
C SER A 44 -1.82 -17.70 2.18
N ARG A 45 -2.36 -17.75 3.40
CA ARG A 45 -1.75 -17.10 4.57
C ARG A 45 -0.27 -17.51 4.79
N PRO A 46 0.13 -18.80 4.72
CA PRO A 46 1.54 -19.19 4.74
C PRO A 46 2.39 -18.54 3.64
N THR A 47 1.82 -18.33 2.45
CA THR A 47 2.52 -17.72 1.32
C THR A 47 2.78 -16.23 1.57
N ILE A 48 1.85 -15.51 2.21
CA ILE A 48 1.99 -14.09 2.57
C ILE A 48 3.20 -13.87 3.48
N TYR A 49 3.48 -14.80 4.40
CA TYR A 49 4.66 -14.75 5.28
C TYR A 49 6.00 -14.78 4.52
N ASN A 50 6.04 -15.16 3.25
CA ASN A 50 7.28 -15.05 2.44
C ASN A 50 7.61 -13.60 2.04
N TYR A 51 6.61 -12.71 2.12
CA TYR A 51 6.67 -11.33 1.68
C TYR A 51 6.60 -10.35 2.84
N PHE A 52 5.75 -10.61 3.84
CA PHE A 52 5.56 -9.74 5.00
C PHE A 52 5.49 -10.57 6.28
N GLU A 53 6.18 -10.14 7.34
CA GLU A 53 6.21 -10.87 8.61
C GLU A 53 4.97 -10.59 9.46
N THR A 54 4.44 -9.37 9.37
CA THR A 54 3.33 -8.89 10.20
C THR A 54 2.31 -8.10 9.38
N LYS A 55 1.09 -7.94 9.92
CA LYS A 55 0.08 -7.07 9.30
C LYS A 55 0.49 -5.60 9.38
N GLU A 56 1.26 -5.24 10.40
CA GLU A 56 1.84 -3.91 10.59
C GLU A 56 2.83 -3.57 9.46
N GLU A 57 3.64 -4.52 9.00
CA GLU A 57 4.55 -4.29 7.86
C GLU A 57 3.77 -4.03 6.56
N ILE A 58 2.67 -4.76 6.34
CA ILE A 58 1.78 -4.53 5.19
C ILE A 58 1.14 -3.14 5.29
N PHE A 59 0.67 -2.76 6.48
CA PHE A 59 0.11 -1.43 6.71
C PHE A 59 1.14 -0.32 6.50
N LEU A 60 2.38 -0.49 6.98
CA LEU A 60 3.45 0.49 6.75
C LEU A 60 3.80 0.61 5.27
N ALA A 61 3.76 -0.49 4.50
CA ALA A 61 3.93 -0.45 3.06
C ALA A 61 2.80 0.34 2.36
N LEU A 62 1.54 0.08 2.74
CA LEU A 62 0.39 0.86 2.28
C LEU A 62 0.56 2.35 2.63
N PHE A 63 0.89 2.65 3.89
CA PHE A 63 1.07 4.01 4.37
C PHE A 63 2.18 4.74 3.61
N LYS A 64 3.32 4.08 3.38
CA LYS A 64 4.42 4.65 2.59
C LYS A 64 3.96 4.96 1.17
N ARG A 65 3.25 4.04 0.51
CA ARG A 65 2.75 4.23 -0.86
C ARG A 65 1.85 5.46 -0.97
N GLU A 66 0.90 5.61 -0.05
CA GLU A 66 0.01 6.78 -0.06
C GLU A 66 0.74 8.08 0.33
N TYR A 67 1.72 8.00 1.24
CA TYR A 67 2.58 9.14 1.57
C TYR A 67 3.40 9.61 0.37
N ASP A 68 4.00 8.68 -0.39
CA ASP A 68 4.77 9.00 -1.59
C ASP A 68 3.86 9.64 -2.66
N ARG A 69 2.68 9.04 -2.94
CA ARG A 69 1.68 9.61 -3.87
C ARG A 69 1.25 11.02 -3.47
N TRP A 70 1.02 11.24 -2.18
CA TRP A 70 0.64 12.56 -1.68
C TRP A 70 1.76 13.57 -1.88
N ASN A 71 3.01 13.21 -1.59
CA ASN A 71 4.16 14.09 -1.84
C ASN A 71 4.39 14.37 -3.32
N GLU A 72 4.20 13.38 -4.20
CA GLU A 72 4.28 13.58 -5.66
C GLU A 72 3.22 14.58 -6.13
N ALA A 73 1.98 14.44 -5.66
CA ALA A 73 0.90 15.37 -5.97
C ALA A 73 1.20 16.79 -5.44
N LEU A 74 1.70 16.91 -4.20
CA LEU A 74 2.12 18.20 -3.63
C LEU A 74 3.27 18.84 -4.43
N THR A 75 4.26 18.04 -4.84
CA THR A 75 5.40 18.51 -5.62
C THR A 75 4.95 19.03 -6.98
N ALA A 76 4.06 18.31 -7.67
CA ALA A 76 3.49 18.75 -8.93
C ALA A 76 2.72 20.09 -8.81
N ILE A 77 2.00 20.30 -7.69
CA ILE A 77 1.31 21.56 -7.41
C ILE A 77 2.31 22.72 -7.22
N LEU A 78 3.42 22.49 -6.50
CA LEU A 78 4.46 23.47 -6.25
C LEU A 78 5.23 23.84 -7.52
N GLU A 79 5.59 22.85 -8.35
CA GLU A 79 6.31 23.09 -9.60
C GLU A 79 5.43 23.79 -10.64
N GLY A 80 4.12 23.52 -10.64
CA GLY A 80 3.15 24.16 -11.53
C GLY A 80 2.77 25.59 -11.13
N ASN A 81 3.12 26.04 -9.91
CA ASN A 81 2.70 27.34 -9.39
C ASN A 81 3.83 27.99 -8.55
N GLY A 82 4.51 29.01 -9.11
CA GLY A 82 5.55 29.76 -8.38
C GLY A 82 5.03 30.50 -7.12
N TRP A 83 3.72 30.74 -7.05
CA TRP A 83 2.98 31.09 -5.84
C TRP A 83 1.53 30.63 -6.01
N LEU A 84 0.93 30.09 -4.94
CA LEU A 84 -0.49 29.77 -4.91
C LEU A 84 -1.24 30.87 -4.17
N THR A 85 -2.25 31.44 -4.81
CA THR A 85 -3.21 32.33 -4.14
C THR A 85 -4.16 31.50 -3.29
N LYS A 86 -4.78 32.11 -2.27
CA LYS A 86 -5.77 31.44 -1.39
C LYS A 86 -6.94 30.81 -2.15
N ALA A 87 -7.28 31.34 -3.33
CA ALA A 87 -8.33 30.81 -4.21
C ALA A 87 -7.91 29.54 -4.97
N GLN A 88 -6.61 29.26 -5.09
CA GLN A 88 -6.07 28.07 -5.76
C GLN A 88 -5.82 26.90 -4.80
N LEU A 89 -6.00 27.12 -3.49
CA LEU A 89 -5.83 26.12 -2.42
C LEU A 89 -7.16 25.55 -1.90
N ALA A 90 -8.30 26.09 -2.33
CA ALA A 90 -9.65 25.68 -1.92
C ALA A 90 -10.29 24.76 -2.96
#